data_AF-A0A925H8S3-F1
#
_entry.id   AF-A0A925H8S3-F1
#
_cell.length_a   1.000
_cell.length_b   1.000
_cell.length_c   1.000
_cell.angle_alpha   90.00
_cell.angle_beta   90.00
_cell.angle_gamma   90.00
#
_symmetry.space_group_name_H-M   'P 1'
#
loop_
_entity.id
_entity.type
_entity.pdbx_description
1 polymer ?
#
loop_
_entity_poly.entity_id
_entity_poly.type
_entity_poly.pdbx_seq_one_letter_code
_entity_poly.pdbx_strand_id
1 'polypeptide(L)'
;MRLLSAKKVATLLAALFFMSLAPVNVSRAQRPLPNPVLILTALEYYETGGKQWTRYRYSVYNSADYPKEMFAAAPDLPPCGANTKASRTWVDVYDSSGKRLYGFCAFGSPNDLSKIWFAMESDAIPPSWVYIELNDRKTNTKYKSNLAETVE
;
A
#
# COMPACT_ATOMS: atom_id res chain seq x y z
N MET A 1 -87.84 37.60 -21.92
CA MET A 1 -86.68 37.08 -22.67
C MET A 1 -85.60 36.69 -21.66
N ARG A 2 -85.52 35.39 -21.31
CA ARG A 2 -84.47 34.82 -20.46
C ARG A 2 -83.30 34.41 -21.35
N LEU A 3 -82.06 34.63 -20.92
CA LEU A 3 -80.91 33.83 -21.35
C LEU A 3 -79.92 33.70 -20.19
N LEU A 4 -79.49 32.46 -20.00
CA LEU A 4 -78.92 31.90 -18.78
C LEU A 4 -77.41 32.16 -18.64
N SER A 5 -76.99 32.27 -17.38
CA SER A 5 -75.60 32.20 -16.92
C SER A 5 -75.00 30.81 -17.20
N ALA A 6 -73.79 30.77 -17.76
CA ALA A 6 -73.03 29.55 -18.01
C ALA A 6 -71.72 29.53 -17.22
N LYS A 7 -71.68 28.54 -16.33
CA LYS A 7 -70.57 28.01 -15.52
C LYS A 7 -69.29 27.79 -16.36
N LYS A 8 -68.11 27.91 -15.73
CA LYS A 8 -67.29 26.74 -15.31
C LYS A 8 -65.99 27.19 -14.65
N VAL A 9 -65.84 26.73 -13.40
CA VAL A 9 -64.64 26.71 -12.58
C VAL A 9 -63.54 25.95 -13.32
N ALA A 10 -62.36 26.54 -13.45
CA ALA A 10 -61.14 25.85 -13.90
C ALA A 10 -60.19 25.77 -12.70
N THR A 11 -60.15 24.60 -12.08
CA THR A 11 -59.23 24.23 -11.00
C THR A 11 -58.01 23.52 -11.58
N LEU A 12 -56.86 23.65 -10.90
CA LEU A 12 -55.77 22.68 -10.71
C LEU A 12 -54.39 22.90 -11.37
N LEU A 13 -53.39 22.86 -10.46
CA LEU A 13 -52.04 22.28 -10.57
C LEU A 13 -50.91 23.13 -11.18
N ALA A 14 -50.32 24.01 -10.35
CA ALA A 14 -48.89 24.33 -10.45
C ALA A 14 -48.14 23.57 -9.33
N ALA A 15 -47.92 22.27 -9.55
CA ALA A 15 -47.15 21.43 -8.63
C ALA A 15 -45.70 21.29 -9.10
N LEU A 16 -44.80 21.77 -8.26
CA LEU A 16 -43.43 21.32 -8.00
C LEU A 16 -42.60 20.78 -9.19
N PHE A 17 -41.65 21.62 -9.64
CA PHE A 17 -40.39 21.14 -10.20
C PHE A 17 -39.23 21.72 -9.38
N PHE A 18 -39.11 21.31 -8.12
CA PHE A 18 -37.85 21.41 -7.39
C PHE A 18 -36.99 20.23 -7.85
N MET A 19 -36.32 20.41 -8.99
CA MET A 19 -35.33 19.46 -9.50
C MET A 19 -34.11 19.57 -8.59
N SER A 20 -34.03 18.68 -7.59
CA SER A 20 -32.90 18.59 -6.68
C SER A 20 -31.64 18.22 -7.46
N LEU A 21 -30.70 19.15 -7.55
CA LEU A 21 -29.31 18.85 -7.90
C LEU A 21 -28.70 18.05 -6.75
N ALA A 22 -28.91 16.73 -6.77
CA ALA A 22 -28.13 15.85 -5.91
C ALA A 22 -26.66 15.93 -6.36
N PRO A 23 -25.71 16.22 -5.46
CA PRO A 23 -24.30 16.12 -5.80
C PRO A 23 -24.02 14.65 -6.13
N VAL A 24 -23.64 14.39 -7.38
CA VAL A 24 -23.12 13.08 -7.78
C VAL A 24 -21.77 12.93 -7.10
N ASN A 25 -21.73 12.15 -6.02
CA ASN A 25 -20.47 11.70 -5.45
C ASN A 25 -19.83 10.76 -6.48
N VAL A 26 -18.96 11.32 -7.32
CA VAL A 26 -18.08 10.54 -8.18
C VAL A 26 -17.14 9.77 -7.26
N SER A 27 -17.48 8.50 -6.99
CA SER A 27 -16.57 7.55 -6.37
C SER A 27 -15.34 7.48 -7.28
N ARG A 28 -14.23 8.08 -6.85
CA ARG A 28 -12.97 7.99 -7.58
C ARG A 28 -12.55 6.53 -7.50
N ALA A 29 -12.71 5.79 -8.58
CA ALA A 29 -12.15 4.45 -8.70
C ALA A 29 -10.66 4.55 -8.35
N GLN A 30 -10.26 3.90 -7.24
CA GLN A 30 -8.88 3.90 -6.82
C GLN A 30 -8.08 3.16 -7.89
N ARG A 31 -7.15 3.88 -8.55
CA ARG A 31 -6.27 3.24 -9.52
C ARG A 31 -5.53 2.08 -8.83
N PRO A 32 -5.41 0.92 -9.47
CA PRO A 32 -4.63 -0.17 -8.90
C PRO A 32 -3.20 0.32 -8.65
N LEU A 33 -2.67 0.05 -7.46
CA LEU A 33 -1.30 0.41 -7.13
C LEU A 33 -0.32 -0.45 -7.95
N PRO A 34 0.81 0.12 -8.38
CA PRO A 34 1.80 -0.64 -9.13
C PRO A 34 2.49 -1.69 -8.24
N ASN A 35 3.10 -2.68 -8.89
CA ASN A 35 4.05 -3.55 -8.22
C ASN A 35 5.33 -2.76 -7.87
N PRO A 36 5.98 -3.06 -6.74
CA PRO A 36 7.17 -2.35 -6.32
C PRO A 36 8.34 -2.67 -7.26
N VAL A 37 9.15 -1.66 -7.56
CA VAL A 37 10.38 -1.82 -8.33
C VAL A 37 11.55 -1.79 -7.36
N LEU A 38 12.03 -2.99 -6.99
CA LEU A 38 13.11 -3.19 -6.03
C LEU A 38 14.47 -3.01 -6.72
N ILE A 39 15.33 -2.21 -6.13
CA ILE A 39 16.69 -1.94 -6.61
C ILE A 39 17.71 -2.16 -5.49
N LEU A 40 18.82 -2.83 -5.79
CA LEU A 40 19.99 -2.86 -4.91
C LEU A 40 20.62 -1.47 -4.88
N THR A 41 21.05 -1.02 -3.71
CA THR A 41 21.56 0.35 -3.49
C THR A 41 22.91 0.39 -2.80
N ALA A 42 23.26 -0.63 -2.01
CA ALA A 42 24.56 -0.75 -1.38
C ALA A 42 24.78 -2.14 -0.79
N LEU A 43 26.04 -2.52 -0.67
CA LEU A 43 26.53 -3.57 0.22
C LEU A 43 27.27 -2.93 1.39
N GLU A 44 26.93 -3.31 2.62
CA GLU A 44 27.62 -2.87 3.83
C GLU A 44 28.22 -4.05 4.57
N TYR A 45 29.54 -4.03 4.78
CA TYR A 45 30.25 -5.01 5.58
C TYR A 45 30.37 -4.51 7.01
N TYR A 46 30.02 -5.36 7.99
CA TYR A 46 30.09 -4.98 9.40
C TYR A 46 30.32 -6.19 10.30
N GLU A 47 30.89 -5.94 11.48
CA GLU A 47 31.11 -6.96 12.50
C GLU A 47 30.11 -6.79 13.65
N THR A 48 29.53 -7.90 14.10
CA THR A 48 28.77 -7.94 15.35
C THR A 48 28.75 -9.35 15.93
N GLY A 49 28.85 -9.47 17.25
CA GLY A 49 28.88 -10.77 17.93
C GLY A 49 30.07 -11.66 17.53
N GLY A 50 31.21 -11.06 17.17
CA GLY A 50 32.42 -11.77 16.73
C GLY A 50 32.30 -12.43 15.34
N LYS A 51 31.30 -12.03 14.54
CA LYS A 51 31.09 -12.51 13.17
C LYS A 51 31.08 -11.35 12.18
N GLN A 52 31.56 -11.62 10.97
CA GLN A 52 31.46 -10.70 9.83
C GLN A 52 30.12 -10.91 9.11
N TRP A 53 29.48 -9.80 8.76
CA TRP A 53 28.18 -9.77 8.11
C TRP A 53 28.22 -8.88 6.87
N THR A 54 27.45 -9.28 5.87
CA THR A 54 27.17 -8.46 4.69
C THR A 54 25.70 -8.07 4.72
N ARG A 55 25.40 -6.77 4.77
CA ARG A 55 24.04 -6.21 4.64
C ARG A 55 23.83 -5.74 3.20
N TYR A 56 22.77 -6.25 2.60
CA TYR A 56 22.32 -5.89 1.26
C TYR A 56 21.20 -4.87 1.40
N ARG A 57 21.41 -3.64 0.93
CA ARG A 57 20.43 -2.56 1.01
C ARG A 57 19.66 -2.38 -0.27
N TYR A 58 18.36 -2.18 -0.14
CA TYR A 58 17.46 -1.97 -1.25
C TYR A 58 16.58 -0.74 -1.05
N SER A 59 16.12 -0.22 -2.18
CA SER A 59 15.10 0.80 -2.26
C SER A 59 13.97 0.36 -3.18
N VAL A 60 12.78 0.91 -2.98
CA VAL A 60 11.67 0.81 -3.94
C VAL A 60 11.63 2.08 -4.76
N TYR A 61 11.99 1.99 -6.04
CA TYR A 61 12.10 3.14 -6.95
C TYR A 61 10.78 3.91 -7.08
N ASN A 62 9.67 3.19 -7.21
CA ASN A 62 8.32 3.75 -7.30
C ASN A 62 7.63 3.86 -5.93
N SER A 63 8.38 4.09 -4.84
CA SER A 63 7.83 4.23 -3.48
C SER A 63 6.80 5.36 -3.35
N ALA A 64 6.95 6.44 -4.12
CA ALA A 64 6.04 7.58 -4.11
C ALA A 64 4.62 7.26 -4.63
N ASP A 65 4.44 6.15 -5.35
CA ASP A 65 3.13 5.72 -5.84
C ASP A 65 2.26 5.08 -4.74
N TYR A 66 2.85 4.74 -3.59
CA TYR A 66 2.13 4.13 -2.48
C TYR A 66 1.52 5.20 -1.56
N PRO A 67 0.23 5.09 -1.22
CA PRO A 67 -0.42 6.04 -0.32
C PRO A 67 0.11 5.89 1.11
N LYS A 68 0.25 7.02 1.82
CA LYS A 68 0.72 7.04 3.22
C LYS A 68 -0.14 6.17 4.16
N GLU A 69 -1.43 6.02 3.84
CA GLU A 69 -2.40 5.26 4.61
C GLU A 69 -2.10 3.75 4.64
N MET A 70 -1.29 3.25 3.70
CA MET A 70 -0.78 1.88 3.75
C MET A 70 0.23 1.68 4.88
N PHE A 71 0.88 2.74 5.35
CA PHE A 71 1.95 2.68 6.35
C PHE A 71 1.52 3.23 7.72
N ALA A 72 0.26 3.64 7.85
CA ALA A 72 -0.29 4.08 9.12
C ALA A 72 -0.23 2.96 10.18
N ALA A 73 -0.08 3.34 11.44
CA ALA A 73 -0.22 2.42 12.56
C ALA A 73 -1.61 1.77 12.55
N ALA A 74 -1.66 0.45 12.75
CA ALA A 74 -2.89 -0.33 12.74
C ALA A 74 -3.04 -1.14 14.04
N PRO A 75 -3.40 -0.49 15.17
CA PRO A 75 -3.54 -1.16 16.48
C PRO A 75 -4.68 -2.19 16.53
N ASP A 76 -5.58 -2.13 15.56
CA ASP A 76 -6.71 -3.01 15.31
C ASP A 76 -6.33 -4.29 14.52
N LEU A 77 -5.08 -4.39 14.06
CA LEU A 77 -4.51 -5.60 13.46
C LEU A 77 -3.55 -6.30 14.44
N PRO A 78 -3.29 -7.62 14.30
CA PRO A 78 -2.35 -8.33 15.16
C PRO A 78 -0.98 -7.62 15.29
N PRO A 79 -0.36 -7.64 16.48
CA PRO A 79 0.89 -6.94 16.69
C PRO A 79 2.05 -7.60 15.94
N CYS A 80 3.13 -6.84 15.72
CA CYS A 80 4.40 -7.39 15.27
C CYS A 80 5.33 -7.57 16.47
N GLY A 81 5.39 -8.79 17.02
CA GLY A 81 6.06 -9.03 18.30
C GLY A 81 5.44 -8.16 19.40
N ALA A 82 6.27 -7.37 20.09
CA ALA A 82 5.81 -6.42 21.11
C ALA A 82 5.23 -5.11 20.54
N ASN A 83 5.33 -4.85 19.23
CA ASN A 83 4.80 -3.63 18.63
C ASN A 83 3.29 -3.75 18.37
N THR A 84 2.50 -3.18 19.30
CA THR A 84 1.03 -3.09 19.20
C THR A 84 0.53 -1.99 18.27
N LYS A 85 1.43 -1.17 17.72
CA LYS A 85 1.12 -0.12 16.73
C LYS A 85 1.91 -0.37 15.44
N ALA A 86 2.04 -1.66 15.08
CA ALA A 86 2.69 -2.05 13.85
C ALA A 86 2.03 -1.39 12.63
N SER A 87 2.81 -1.21 11.58
CA SER A 87 2.32 -0.69 10.32
C SER A 87 1.22 -1.59 9.75
N ARG A 88 0.23 -0.97 9.11
CA ARG A 88 -0.78 -1.68 8.30
C ARG A 88 -0.12 -2.55 7.22
N THR A 89 0.96 -2.07 6.61
CA THR A 89 1.69 -2.81 5.58
C THR A 89 2.95 -3.44 6.16
N TRP A 90 3.11 -4.74 5.97
CA TRP A 90 4.38 -5.43 6.24
C TRP A 90 5.15 -5.60 4.93
N VAL A 91 6.47 -5.58 5.04
CA VAL A 91 7.38 -5.81 3.90
C VAL A 91 8.23 -7.02 4.22
N ASP A 92 8.11 -8.07 3.43
CA ASP A 92 8.88 -9.29 3.60
C ASP A 92 9.86 -9.44 2.43
N VAL A 93 11.10 -9.84 2.74
CA VAL A 93 12.16 -10.08 1.76
C VAL A 93 12.30 -11.59 1.57
N TYR A 94 12.34 -12.04 0.32
CA TYR A 94 12.44 -13.45 -0.06
C TYR A 94 13.59 -13.66 -1.04
N ASP A 95 14.19 -14.85 -1.02
CA ASP A 95 15.00 -15.31 -2.13
C ASP A 95 14.12 -15.78 -3.32
N SER A 96 14.74 -16.07 -4.46
CA SER A 96 14.04 -16.53 -5.66
C SER A 96 13.30 -17.86 -5.51
N SER A 97 13.61 -18.67 -4.49
CA SER A 97 12.91 -19.91 -4.18
C SER A 97 11.63 -19.69 -3.34
N GLY A 98 11.43 -18.48 -2.84
CA GLY A 98 10.31 -18.12 -1.96
C GLY A 98 10.60 -18.34 -0.48
N LYS A 99 11.86 -18.60 -0.09
CA LYS A 99 12.24 -18.64 1.32
C LYS A 99 12.37 -17.21 1.84
N ARG A 100 11.69 -16.92 2.95
CA ARG A 100 11.74 -15.62 3.62
C ARG A 100 13.10 -15.41 4.28
N LEU A 101 13.75 -14.29 3.97
CA LEU A 101 15.06 -13.90 4.48
C LEU A 101 14.94 -12.91 5.64
N TYR A 102 14.03 -11.93 5.53
CA TYR A 102 13.83 -10.88 6.53
C TYR A 102 12.44 -10.26 6.40
N GLY A 103 12.07 -9.37 7.33
CA GLY A 103 10.90 -8.53 7.13
C GLY A 103 10.77 -7.37 8.10
N PHE A 104 9.94 -6.42 7.69
CA PHE A 104 9.73 -5.13 8.30
C PHE A 104 8.23 -4.93 8.58
N CYS A 105 7.93 -4.49 9.79
CA CYS A 105 6.54 -4.27 10.23
C CYS A 105 6.34 -2.89 10.88
N ALA A 106 7.35 -2.02 10.81
CA ALA A 106 7.39 -0.73 11.49
C ALA A 106 7.68 0.45 10.54
N PHE A 107 7.44 0.27 9.23
CA PHE A 107 7.51 1.38 8.28
C PHE A 107 6.30 2.31 8.47
N GLY A 108 6.58 3.60 8.68
CA GLY A 108 5.57 4.61 8.98
C GLY A 108 5.19 5.47 7.77
N SER A 109 5.93 5.35 6.68
CA SER A 109 5.71 6.12 5.46
C SER A 109 6.20 5.38 4.22
N PRO A 110 5.75 5.76 3.01
CA PRO A 110 6.28 5.23 1.76
C PRO A 110 7.80 5.47 1.62
N ASN A 111 8.32 6.57 2.17
CA ASN A 111 9.75 6.88 2.14
C ASN A 111 10.59 5.82 2.89
N ASP A 112 10.02 5.09 3.84
CA ASP A 112 10.74 4.03 4.54
C ASP A 112 11.04 2.82 3.64
N LEU A 113 10.39 2.71 2.47
CA LEU A 113 10.73 1.70 1.46
C LEU A 113 12.14 1.89 0.86
N SER A 114 12.82 3.01 1.15
CA SER A 114 14.25 3.21 0.86
C SER A 114 15.20 2.58 1.89
N LYS A 115 14.65 1.97 2.95
CA LYS A 115 15.40 1.43 4.11
C LYS A 115 15.30 -0.09 4.19
N ILE A 116 15.02 -0.76 3.07
CA ILE A 116 14.88 -2.22 3.01
C ILE A 116 16.28 -2.83 3.04
N TRP A 117 16.42 -3.92 3.78
CA TRP A 117 17.67 -4.67 3.82
C TRP A 117 17.45 -6.11 4.32
N PHE A 118 18.44 -6.96 4.05
CA PHE A 118 18.67 -8.19 4.79
C PHE A 118 20.17 -8.35 5.02
N ALA A 119 20.56 -9.22 5.94
CA ALA A 119 21.97 -9.50 6.22
C ALA A 119 22.22 -11.00 6.33
N MET A 120 23.42 -11.41 5.97
CA MET A 120 23.92 -12.78 6.13
C MET A 120 25.39 -12.75 6.55
N GLU A 121 25.87 -13.85 7.12
CA GLU A 121 27.29 -14.03 7.41
C GLU A 121 28.10 -13.91 6.11
N SER A 122 29.24 -13.23 6.15
CA SER A 122 29.98 -12.85 4.93
C SER A 122 30.58 -14.02 4.16
N ASP A 123 30.71 -15.20 4.79
CA ASP A 123 31.18 -16.44 4.18
C ASP A 123 30.04 -17.28 3.57
N ALA A 124 28.78 -16.90 3.80
CA ALA A 124 27.64 -17.57 3.21
C ALA A 124 27.43 -17.13 1.75
N ILE A 125 27.10 -18.09 0.88
CA ILE A 125 26.78 -17.81 -0.52
C ILE A 125 25.43 -17.06 -0.58
N PRO A 126 25.38 -15.82 -1.12
CA PRO A 126 24.13 -15.10 -1.27
C PRO A 126 23.22 -15.75 -2.32
N PRO A 127 21.88 -15.63 -2.17
CA PRO A 127 20.98 -15.95 -3.27
C PRO A 127 21.27 -14.99 -4.42
N SER A 128 21.25 -15.44 -5.67
CA SER A 128 21.54 -14.55 -6.82
C SER A 128 20.51 -13.42 -6.97
N TRP A 129 19.28 -13.65 -6.51
CA TRP A 129 18.18 -12.71 -6.64
C TRP A 129 17.29 -12.72 -5.40
N VAL A 130 16.73 -11.56 -5.08
CA VAL A 130 15.69 -11.39 -4.06
C VAL A 130 14.48 -10.65 -4.62
N TYR A 131 13.34 -10.79 -3.94
CA TYR A 131 12.17 -9.95 -4.16
C TYR A 131 11.56 -9.56 -2.83
N ILE A 132 10.67 -8.56 -2.85
CA ILE A 132 9.84 -8.19 -1.71
C ILE A 132 8.36 -8.45 -1.97
N GLU A 133 7.61 -8.71 -0.89
CA GLU A 133 6.17 -8.58 -0.86
C GLU A 133 5.77 -7.47 0.10
N LEU A 134 5.02 -6.48 -0.41
CA LEU A 134 4.25 -5.55 0.41
C LEU A 134 2.91 -6.21 0.69
N ASN A 135 2.63 -6.53 1.95
CA ASN A 135 1.37 -7.09 2.39
C ASN A 135 0.54 -6.01 3.10
N ASP A 136 -0.47 -5.46 2.41
CA ASP A 136 -1.50 -4.64 3.04
C ASP A 136 -2.43 -5.53 3.85
N ARG A 137 -2.21 -5.55 5.16
CA ARG A 137 -2.91 -6.47 6.07
C ARG A 137 -4.36 -6.09 6.30
N LYS A 138 -4.77 -4.86 5.97
CA LYS A 138 -6.16 -4.40 6.13
C LYS A 138 -7.02 -4.86 4.96
N THR A 139 -6.48 -4.82 3.75
CA THR A 139 -7.19 -5.25 2.53
C THR A 139 -6.82 -6.66 2.09
N ASN A 140 -5.86 -7.30 2.76
CA ASN A 140 -5.27 -8.59 2.40
C ASN A 140 -4.74 -8.59 0.95
N THR A 141 -4.17 -7.46 0.52
CA THR A 141 -3.62 -7.27 -0.83
C THR A 141 -2.11 -7.37 -0.78
N LYS A 142 -1.52 -8.11 -1.71
CA LYS A 142 -0.08 -8.27 -1.84
C LYS A 142 0.44 -7.65 -3.13
N TYR A 143 1.58 -6.98 -3.03
CA TYR A 143 2.31 -6.44 -4.17
C TYR A 143 3.72 -7.05 -4.18
N LYS A 144 4.04 -7.79 -5.23
CA LYS A 144 5.32 -8.48 -5.39
C LYS A 144 6.23 -7.69 -6.33
N SER A 145 7.48 -7.51 -5.96
CA SER A 145 8.44 -6.78 -6.80
C SER A 145 8.95 -7.61 -7.98
N ASN A 146 9.72 -6.96 -8.86
CA ASN A 146 10.71 -7.64 -9.69
C ASN A 146 11.72 -8.42 -8.82
N LEU A 147 12.46 -9.33 -9.47
CA LEU A 147 13.71 -9.86 -8.91
C LEU A 147 14.78 -8.77 -9.00
N ALA A 148 15.49 -8.55 -7.90
CA ALA A 148 16.65 -7.66 -7.81
C ALA A 148 17.89 -8.49 -7.50
N GLU A 149 19.01 -8.14 -8.14
CA GLU A 149 20.30 -8.80 -7.93
C GLU A 149 20.83 -8.54 -6.52
N THR A 150 21.62 -9.49 -6.02
CA THR A 150 22.41 -9.34 -4.78
C THR A 150 23.87 -9.00 -5.06
N VAL A 151 24.22 -8.84 -6.33
CA VAL A 151 25.54 -8.45 -6.81
C VAL A 151 25.38 -7.14 -7.62
N GLU A 152 26.42 -6.31 -7.63
CA GLU A 152 26.52 -5.14 -8.52
C GLU A 152 27.14 -5.52 -9.87
#